data_AF-A0A163BWI9-F1
#
_entry.id   AF-A0A163BWI9-F1
#
_cell.length_a   1.000
_cell.length_b   1.000
_cell.length_c   1.000
_cell.angle_alpha   90.00
_cell.angle_beta   90.00
_cell.angle_gamma   90.00
#
_symmetry.space_group_name_H-M   'P 1'
#
loop_
_entity.id
_entity.type
_entity.pdbx_description
1 polymer ?
#
loop_
_entity_poly.entity_id
_entity_poly.type
_entity_poly.pdbx_seq_one_letter_code
_entity_poly.pdbx_strand_id
1 'polypeptide(L)'
;MKSSILIISCFACFILASCSKEKKANKESITIGTKKDKKSVQTTENSEVPVMLDNKGIGPIKSITFSNQIDQALANTGEQLFKSKCVACHKVDKKFIGPPMIGIYKKRSPEWVMNMIMNPDEMLKKDPVAKALFEEYNKTIMINQNIPENEARAMAEWFRTLE
;
A
#
# COMPACT_ATOMS: atom_id res chain seq x y z
N MET A 1 -11.33 -40.52 43.67
CA MET A 1 -10.20 -40.78 44.59
C MET A 1 -8.96 -40.17 43.95
N LYS A 2 -8.66 -38.90 44.21
CA LYS A 2 -7.66 -38.42 45.19
C LYS A 2 -6.29 -39.11 45.00
N SER A 3 -5.35 -38.42 44.36
CA SER A 3 -4.08 -38.10 45.03
C SER A 3 -3.32 -37.00 44.28
N SER A 4 -3.05 -35.92 45.01
CA SER A 4 -2.16 -34.82 44.66
C SER A 4 -0.74 -35.17 45.10
N ILE A 5 0.27 -34.90 44.27
CA ILE A 5 1.67 -34.93 44.69
C ILE A 5 2.26 -33.54 44.43
N LEU A 6 2.43 -32.80 45.53
CA LEU A 6 3.30 -31.64 45.65
C LEU A 6 4.75 -32.12 45.77
N ILE A 7 5.67 -31.59 44.96
CA ILE A 7 7.09 -31.53 45.30
C ILE A 7 7.53 -30.07 45.15
N ILE A 8 7.73 -29.46 46.31
CA ILE A 8 8.37 -28.17 46.54
C ILE A 8 9.89 -28.44 46.48
N SER A 9 10.61 -27.70 45.65
CA SER A 9 12.07 -27.55 45.81
C SER A 9 12.42 -26.07 45.71
N CYS A 10 12.72 -25.50 46.87
CA CYS A 10 13.36 -24.22 47.07
C CYS A 10 14.71 -24.19 46.33
N PHE A 11 14.90 -23.21 45.44
CA PHE A 11 16.25 -22.69 45.20
C PHE A 11 16.26 -21.21 45.56
N ALA A 12 16.89 -20.94 46.70
CA ALA A 12 16.97 -19.65 47.34
C ALA A 12 18.03 -18.75 46.68
N CYS A 13 17.82 -17.45 46.90
CA CYS A 13 18.54 -16.26 46.49
C CYS A 13 20.09 -16.28 46.54
N PHE A 14 20.69 -15.56 45.59
CA PHE A 14 21.91 -14.76 45.77
C PHE A 14 21.76 -13.47 44.91
N ILE A 15 21.29 -12.36 45.49
CA ILE A 15 22.03 -11.22 46.08
C ILE A 15 22.70 -10.28 45.05
N LEU A 16 22.02 -9.13 44.85
CA LEU A 16 22.44 -7.72 44.92
C LEU A 16 23.79 -7.24 44.33
N ALA A 17 23.68 -6.27 43.40
CA ALA A 17 24.33 -4.94 43.41
C ALA A 17 23.77 -4.12 42.21
N SER A 18 22.77 -3.25 42.37
CA SER A 18 22.83 -1.83 42.77
C SER A 18 23.80 -0.95 41.97
N CYS A 19 23.25 -0.10 41.08
CA CYS A 19 23.63 1.32 41.04
C CYS A 19 22.52 2.16 40.38
N SER A 20 22.11 3.21 41.08
CA SER A 20 21.05 4.17 40.76
C SER A 20 21.64 5.58 40.79
N LYS A 21 21.45 6.36 39.72
CA LYS A 21 21.36 7.84 39.62
C LYS A 21 21.44 8.21 38.12
N GLU A 22 20.57 9.04 37.54
CA GLU A 22 20.29 10.38 38.07
C GLU A 22 20.65 11.55 37.13
N LYS A 23 19.95 11.76 36.00
CA LYS A 23 19.83 13.02 35.20
C LYS A 23 21.01 13.48 34.33
N LYS A 24 20.74 13.77 33.05
CA LYS A 24 20.64 15.15 32.51
C LYS A 24 19.97 15.16 31.13
N ALA A 25 19.07 16.13 30.97
CA ALA A 25 18.46 16.51 29.71
C ALA A 25 19.52 17.06 28.74
N ASN A 26 19.37 16.75 27.45
CA ASN A 26 19.74 17.67 26.39
C ASN A 26 18.60 17.73 25.38
N LYS A 27 17.96 18.90 25.37
CA LYS A 27 16.99 19.37 24.39
C LYS A 27 17.69 20.50 23.65
N GLU A 28 18.28 20.20 22.50
CA GLU A 28 18.70 21.16 21.48
C GLU A 28 18.59 20.42 20.13
N SER A 29 18.12 21.01 19.05
CA SER A 29 17.54 22.32 18.84
C SER A 29 16.80 22.24 17.51
N ILE A 30 15.66 22.91 17.48
CA ILE A 30 14.93 23.22 16.26
C ILE A 30 15.84 24.10 15.39
N THR A 31 16.12 23.66 14.16
CA THR A 31 16.51 24.60 13.10
C THR A 31 15.44 24.54 12.02
N ILE A 32 14.51 25.48 12.13
CA ILE A 32 13.59 25.90 11.07
C ILE A 32 14.44 26.47 9.94
N GLY A 33 14.32 25.87 8.76
CA GLY A 33 15.03 26.27 7.54
C GLY A 33 14.16 26.03 6.31
N THR A 34 13.10 26.81 6.20
CA THR A 34 12.13 26.90 5.11
C THR A 34 12.79 27.00 3.72
N LYS A 35 12.36 26.15 2.77
CA LYS A 35 11.98 26.62 1.44
C LYS A 35 10.82 25.78 0.90
N LYS A 36 9.72 26.50 0.66
CA LYS A 36 8.49 26.08 0.00
C LYS A 36 8.82 25.60 -1.41
N ASP A 37 8.25 24.48 -1.79
CA ASP A 37 7.49 24.40 -3.04
C ASP A 37 6.13 23.77 -2.73
N LYS A 38 5.10 24.59 -2.86
CA LYS A 38 3.70 24.20 -2.78
C LYS A 38 3.41 23.22 -3.92
N LYS A 39 2.99 21.99 -3.61
CA LYS A 39 2.04 21.28 -4.47
C LYS A 39 0.96 20.61 -3.61
N SER A 40 -0.19 21.27 -3.64
CA SER A 40 -1.55 20.85 -3.25
C SER A 40 -1.67 19.57 -2.42
N VAL A 41 -1.76 19.74 -1.09
CA VAL A 41 -2.53 18.82 -0.24
C VAL A 41 -3.99 19.14 -0.53
N GLN A 42 -4.65 18.28 -1.30
CA GLN A 42 -6.09 18.32 -1.45
C GLN A 42 -6.68 17.05 -0.84
N THR A 43 -7.33 17.28 0.29
CA THR A 43 -8.05 16.31 1.12
C THR A 43 -9.12 15.60 0.28
N THR A 44 -9.06 14.27 0.24
CA THR A 44 -10.25 13.43 0.08
C THR A 44 -10.21 12.38 1.19
N GLU A 45 -11.29 12.39 1.97
CA GLU A 45 -11.60 11.70 3.22
C GLU A 45 -10.82 10.41 3.56
N ASN A 46 -10.16 10.46 4.73
CA ASN A 46 -9.87 9.36 5.66
C ASN A 46 -9.05 8.14 5.18
N SER A 47 -8.20 8.26 4.16
CA SER A 47 -7.20 7.24 3.80
C SER A 47 -5.81 7.71 4.24
N GLU A 48 -5.19 6.96 5.16
CA GLU A 48 -3.85 7.25 5.70
C GLU A 48 -2.72 6.99 4.67
N VAL A 49 -3.04 6.38 3.53
CA VAL A 49 -2.04 6.01 2.53
C VAL A 49 -1.61 7.25 1.71
N PRO A 50 -0.30 7.55 1.65
CA PRO A 50 0.20 8.73 0.94
C PRO A 50 -0.09 8.69 -0.57
N VAL A 51 -0.32 9.87 -1.15
CA VAL A 51 -0.36 10.07 -2.60
C VAL A 51 1.08 10.21 -3.10
N MET A 52 1.55 9.27 -3.93
CA MET A 52 2.91 9.25 -4.47
C MET A 52 2.86 9.00 -5.98
N LEU A 53 2.91 10.08 -6.76
CA LEU A 53 2.82 10.04 -8.23
C LEU A 53 4.17 9.80 -8.92
N ASP A 54 5.27 9.98 -8.21
CA ASP A 54 6.64 9.70 -8.66
C ASP A 54 7.06 8.25 -8.40
N ASN A 55 6.40 7.57 -7.45
CA ASN A 55 6.61 6.15 -7.19
C ASN A 55 6.05 5.31 -8.35
N LYS A 56 6.93 4.54 -9.01
CA LYS A 56 6.60 3.62 -10.10
C LYS A 56 6.38 2.18 -9.64
N GLY A 57 6.63 1.89 -8.37
CA GLY A 57 6.55 0.55 -7.81
C GLY A 57 7.71 -0.37 -8.22
N ILE A 58 7.48 -1.67 -8.03
CA ILE A 58 8.43 -2.76 -8.19
C ILE A 58 7.94 -3.70 -9.28
N GLY A 59 8.56 -3.59 -10.46
CA GLY A 59 8.24 -4.46 -11.59
C GLY A 59 8.89 -3.99 -12.89
N PRO A 60 8.55 -4.64 -14.01
CA PRO A 60 9.15 -4.37 -15.32
C PRO A 60 8.71 -3.03 -15.93
N ILE A 61 7.56 -2.48 -15.52
CA ILE A 61 7.03 -1.25 -16.10
C ILE A 61 7.77 -0.05 -15.50
N LYS A 62 8.74 0.48 -16.25
CA LYS A 62 9.57 1.64 -15.85
C LYS A 62 9.10 2.96 -16.42
N SER A 63 8.31 2.92 -17.49
CA SER A 63 7.74 4.10 -18.14
C SER A 63 6.51 3.68 -18.93
N ILE A 64 5.48 4.52 -18.91
CA ILE A 64 4.35 4.41 -19.83
C ILE A 64 3.95 5.81 -20.30
N THR A 65 3.58 5.91 -21.57
CA THR A 65 3.02 7.12 -22.15
C THR A 65 1.61 6.81 -22.61
N PHE A 66 0.65 7.58 -22.11
CA PHE A 66 -0.70 7.58 -22.65
C PHE A 66 -0.81 8.56 -23.82
N SER A 67 -1.57 8.18 -24.85
CA SER A 67 -1.95 9.12 -25.89
C SER A 67 -2.83 10.23 -25.31
N ASN A 68 -2.85 11.41 -25.92
CA ASN A 68 -3.76 12.50 -25.51
C ASN A 68 -5.24 12.10 -25.64
N GLN A 69 -5.53 11.18 -26.57
CA GLN A 69 -6.88 10.62 -26.75
C GLN A 69 -6.99 9.26 -26.05
N ILE A 70 -8.20 8.92 -25.62
CA ILE A 70 -8.51 7.58 -25.12
C ILE A 70 -8.60 6.64 -26.31
N ASP A 71 -7.87 5.51 -26.24
CA ASP A 71 -8.12 4.40 -27.14
C ASP A 71 -9.35 3.63 -26.63
N GLN A 72 -10.51 3.92 -27.23
CA GLN A 72 -11.78 3.35 -26.77
C GLN A 72 -11.84 1.83 -26.92
N ALA A 73 -11.20 1.25 -27.95
CA ALA A 73 -11.21 -0.19 -28.15
C ALA A 73 -10.38 -0.89 -27.06
N LEU A 74 -9.22 -0.33 -26.73
CA LEU A 74 -8.38 -0.81 -25.65
C LEU A 74 -9.04 -0.60 -24.28
N ALA A 75 -9.69 0.54 -24.05
CA ALA A 75 -10.45 0.79 -22.82
C ALA A 75 -11.61 -0.19 -22.65
N ASN A 76 -12.38 -0.48 -23.71
CA ASN A 76 -13.45 -1.48 -23.65
C ASN A 76 -12.91 -2.88 -23.29
N THR A 77 -11.74 -3.23 -23.84
CA THR A 77 -11.05 -4.49 -23.48
C THR A 77 -10.66 -4.49 -22.01
N GLY A 78 -10.10 -3.38 -21.51
CA GLY A 78 -9.75 -3.21 -20.10
C GLY A 78 -10.93 -3.34 -19.15
N GLU A 79 -12.08 -2.77 -19.51
CA GLU A 79 -13.31 -2.90 -18.72
C GLU A 79 -13.75 -4.37 -18.60
N GLN A 80 -13.73 -5.12 -19.69
CA GLN A 80 -14.10 -6.54 -19.69
C GLN A 80 -13.14 -7.39 -18.84
N LEU A 81 -11.83 -7.10 -18.93
CA LEU A 81 -10.82 -7.74 -18.10
C LEU A 81 -11.04 -7.44 -16.61
N PHE A 82 -11.32 -6.19 -16.26
CA PHE A 82 -11.63 -5.82 -14.87
C PHE A 82 -12.89 -6.54 -14.36
N LYS A 83 -13.95 -6.59 -15.18
CA LYS A 83 -15.19 -7.30 -14.87
C LYS A 83 -15.00 -8.80 -14.65
N SER A 84 -14.06 -9.43 -15.34
CA SER A 84 -13.79 -10.87 -15.18
C SER A 84 -12.83 -11.19 -14.04
N LYS A 85 -11.86 -10.31 -13.74
CA LYS A 85 -10.74 -10.66 -12.85
C LYS A 85 -10.69 -9.86 -11.53
N CYS A 86 -11.32 -8.68 -11.47
CA CYS A 86 -11.08 -7.74 -10.36
C CYS A 86 -12.32 -7.44 -9.52
N VAL A 87 -13.53 -7.58 -10.06
CA VAL A 87 -14.78 -7.16 -9.39
C VAL A 87 -15.14 -7.96 -8.13
N ALA A 88 -14.51 -9.12 -7.95
CA ALA A 88 -14.61 -9.90 -6.72
C ALA A 88 -14.07 -9.13 -5.51
N CYS A 89 -13.07 -8.26 -5.72
CA CYS A 89 -12.42 -7.51 -4.65
C CYS A 89 -12.58 -5.99 -4.78
N HIS A 90 -12.61 -5.46 -6.00
CA HIS A 90 -12.66 -4.02 -6.26
C HIS A 90 -14.03 -3.59 -6.79
N LYS A 91 -14.45 -2.39 -6.38
CA LYS A 91 -15.55 -1.64 -7.00
C LYS A 91 -15.00 -0.38 -7.63
N VAL A 92 -15.73 0.17 -8.59
CA VAL A 92 -15.30 1.38 -9.30
C VAL A 92 -15.35 2.57 -8.34
N ASP A 93 -16.47 2.75 -7.66
CA ASP A 93 -16.88 3.98 -7.00
C ASP A 93 -16.78 3.96 -5.47
N LYS A 94 -16.50 2.81 -4.85
CA LYS A 94 -16.48 2.65 -3.40
C LYS A 94 -15.45 1.67 -2.88
N LYS A 95 -15.07 1.84 -1.61
CA LYS A 95 -14.29 0.86 -0.86
C LYS A 95 -15.06 -0.46 -0.77
N PHE A 96 -14.36 -1.57 -0.96
CA PHE A 96 -14.90 -2.90 -0.76
C PHE A 96 -13.87 -3.78 -0.05
N ILE A 97 -13.44 -4.89 -0.64
CA ILE A 97 -12.29 -5.68 -0.16
C ILE A 97 -10.99 -4.96 -0.53
N GLY A 98 -10.93 -4.38 -1.73
CA GLY A 98 -9.87 -3.50 -2.21
C GLY A 98 -10.31 -2.05 -2.38
N PRO A 99 -9.37 -1.14 -2.69
CA PRO A 99 -9.65 0.26 -2.94
C PRO A 99 -10.58 0.51 -4.14
N PRO A 100 -11.31 1.64 -4.16
CA PRO A 100 -12.04 2.08 -5.33
C PRO A 100 -11.08 2.38 -6.49
N MET A 101 -11.54 2.14 -7.72
CA MET A 101 -10.72 2.39 -8.94
C MET A 101 -10.87 3.79 -9.51
N ILE A 102 -11.96 4.48 -9.18
CA ILE A 102 -12.23 5.85 -9.65
C ILE A 102 -11.12 6.81 -9.21
N GLY A 103 -10.62 7.61 -10.15
CA GLY A 103 -9.57 8.59 -9.90
C GLY A 103 -8.23 7.99 -9.50
N ILE A 104 -7.93 6.73 -9.82
CA ILE A 104 -6.67 6.07 -9.41
C ILE A 104 -5.42 6.86 -9.79
N TYR A 105 -5.42 7.54 -10.94
CA TYR A 105 -4.29 8.35 -11.41
C TYR A 105 -4.13 9.70 -10.71
N LYS A 106 -5.09 10.10 -9.86
CA LYS A 106 -4.90 11.20 -8.90
C LYS A 106 -4.03 10.78 -7.72
N LYS A 107 -3.88 9.46 -7.49
CA LYS A 107 -3.21 8.89 -6.31
C LYS A 107 -1.94 8.11 -6.66
N ARG A 108 -1.87 7.48 -7.82
CA ARG A 108 -0.80 6.57 -8.24
C ARG A 108 -0.30 6.87 -9.65
N SER A 109 0.97 6.61 -9.90
CA SER A 109 1.50 6.64 -11.26
C SER A 109 0.92 5.49 -12.10
N PRO A 110 0.80 5.66 -13.42
CA PRO A 110 0.39 4.59 -14.33
C PRO A 110 1.29 3.35 -14.27
N GLU A 111 2.60 3.55 -14.12
CA GLU A 111 3.57 2.46 -13.96
C GLU A 111 3.30 1.66 -12.69
N TRP A 112 3.02 2.34 -11.57
CA TRP A 112 2.71 1.69 -10.30
C TRP A 112 1.44 0.86 -10.42
N VAL A 113 0.40 1.38 -11.10
CA VAL A 113 -0.85 0.65 -11.31
C VAL A 113 -0.61 -0.65 -12.09
N MET A 114 0.12 -0.58 -13.20
CA MET A 114 0.43 -1.79 -13.98
C MET A 114 1.31 -2.78 -13.20
N ASN A 115 2.35 -2.29 -12.51
CA ASN A 115 3.20 -3.15 -11.68
C ASN A 115 2.40 -3.81 -10.53
N MET A 116 1.45 -3.10 -9.92
CA MET A 116 0.58 -3.67 -8.88
C MET A 116 -0.33 -4.78 -9.43
N ILE A 117 -0.89 -4.60 -10.63
CA ILE A 117 -1.75 -5.61 -11.27
C ILE A 117 -0.98 -6.88 -11.62
N MET A 118 0.25 -6.72 -12.13
CA MET A 118 1.06 -7.83 -12.64
C MET A 118 1.89 -8.53 -11.56
N ASN A 119 2.25 -7.81 -10.50
CA ASN A 119 3.24 -8.25 -9.51
C ASN A 119 2.87 -7.87 -8.07
N PRO A 120 1.63 -8.14 -7.60
CA PRO A 120 1.17 -7.66 -6.29
C PRO A 120 1.96 -8.23 -5.11
N ASP A 121 2.48 -9.46 -5.23
CA ASP A 121 3.23 -10.12 -4.15
C ASP A 121 4.54 -9.39 -3.83
N GLU A 122 5.31 -9.04 -4.86
CA GLU A 122 6.58 -8.35 -4.68
C GLU A 122 6.39 -6.87 -4.35
N MET A 123 5.34 -6.26 -4.93
CA MET A 123 4.89 -4.93 -4.53
C MET A 123 4.59 -4.90 -3.04
N LEU A 124 3.80 -5.84 -2.50
CA LEU A 124 3.51 -5.90 -1.07
C LEU A 124 4.78 -6.08 -0.22
N LYS A 125 5.76 -6.88 -0.68
CA LYS A 125 7.01 -7.08 0.06
C LYS A 125 7.91 -5.85 0.10
N LYS A 126 7.92 -5.01 -0.93
CA LYS A 126 8.97 -4.00 -1.14
C LYS A 126 8.45 -2.58 -1.31
N ASP A 127 7.28 -2.38 -1.91
CA ASP A 127 6.71 -1.06 -2.17
C ASP A 127 6.03 -0.48 -0.91
N PRO A 128 6.39 0.73 -0.47
CA PRO A 128 5.82 1.33 0.74
C PRO A 128 4.33 1.66 0.60
N VAL A 129 3.84 1.98 -0.61
CA VAL A 129 2.41 2.27 -0.83
C VAL A 129 1.59 0.99 -0.76
N ALA A 130 2.07 -0.10 -1.37
CA ALA A 130 1.41 -1.40 -1.29
C ALA A 130 1.31 -1.90 0.16
N LYS A 131 2.36 -1.71 0.96
CA LYS A 131 2.33 -2.03 2.41
C LYS A 131 1.31 -1.18 3.18
N ALA A 132 1.26 0.11 2.90
CA ALA A 132 0.30 0.99 3.56
C ALA A 132 -1.15 0.65 3.16
N LEU A 133 -1.40 0.32 1.89
CA LEU A 133 -2.70 -0.20 1.44
C LEU A 133 -3.05 -1.52 2.13
N PHE A 134 -2.10 -2.41 2.30
CA PHE A 134 -2.34 -3.66 3.02
C PHE A 134 -2.83 -3.42 4.46
N GLU A 135 -2.21 -2.49 5.19
CA GLU A 135 -2.68 -2.13 6.53
C GLU A 135 -4.07 -1.47 6.52
N GLU A 136 -4.34 -0.55 5.58
CA GLU A 136 -5.64 0.14 5.48
C GLU A 136 -6.81 -0.81 5.08
N TYR A 137 -6.50 -1.90 4.38
CA TYR A 137 -7.48 -2.87 3.89
C TYR A 137 -7.46 -4.18 4.69
N ASN A 138 -7.30 -4.04 6.02
CA ASN A 138 -7.41 -5.13 6.99
C ASN A 138 -6.47 -6.31 6.72
N LYS A 139 -5.26 -6.03 6.22
CA LYS A 139 -4.26 -7.04 5.89
C LYS A 139 -4.75 -8.05 4.85
N THR A 140 -5.63 -7.60 3.97
CA THR A 140 -6.08 -8.39 2.82
C THR A 140 -5.04 -8.31 1.72
N ILE A 141 -4.61 -9.47 1.23
CA ILE A 141 -3.67 -9.53 0.11
C ILE A 141 -4.41 -9.34 -1.22
N MET A 142 -3.80 -8.57 -2.14
CA MET A 142 -4.19 -8.58 -3.54
C MET A 142 -3.54 -9.81 -4.19
N ILE A 143 -4.34 -10.82 -4.52
CA ILE A 143 -3.83 -12.07 -5.11
C ILE A 143 -3.32 -11.84 -6.53
N ASN A 144 -2.21 -12.51 -6.88
CA ASN A 144 -1.67 -12.48 -8.23
C ASN A 144 -2.55 -13.32 -9.18
N GLN A 145 -3.17 -12.66 -10.16
CA GLN A 145 -4.02 -13.27 -11.19
C GLN A 145 -3.23 -13.66 -12.45
N ASN A 146 -1.89 -13.57 -12.42
CA ASN A 146 -0.98 -13.83 -13.54
C ASN A 146 -1.33 -13.00 -14.79
N ILE A 147 -1.61 -11.71 -14.58
CA ILE A 147 -2.00 -10.79 -15.65
C ILE A 147 -0.78 -10.43 -16.50
N PRO A 148 -0.79 -10.69 -17.82
CA PRO A 148 0.27 -10.26 -18.71
C PRO A 148 0.21 -8.76 -18.96
N GLU A 149 1.34 -8.19 -19.42
CA GLU A 149 1.49 -6.73 -19.59
C GLU A 149 0.44 -6.08 -20.49
N ASN A 150 0.06 -6.74 -21.60
CA ASN A 150 -0.92 -6.22 -22.53
C ASN A 150 -2.33 -6.11 -21.91
N GLU A 151 -2.71 -7.06 -21.05
CA GLU A 151 -3.99 -7.01 -20.31
C GLU A 151 -3.95 -5.92 -19.23
N ALA A 152 -2.83 -5.81 -18.51
CA ALA A 152 -2.62 -4.72 -17.55
C ALA A 152 -2.67 -3.35 -18.24
N ARG A 153 -2.09 -3.24 -19.44
CA ARG A 153 -2.13 -2.03 -20.28
C ARG A 153 -3.56 -1.68 -20.72
N ALA A 154 -4.38 -2.67 -21.05
CA ALA A 154 -5.78 -2.47 -21.41
C ALA A 154 -6.59 -1.95 -20.21
N MET A 155 -6.44 -2.58 -19.04
CA MET A 155 -7.07 -2.09 -17.81
C MET A 155 -6.59 -0.68 -17.43
N ALA A 156 -5.30 -0.41 -17.59
CA ALA A 156 -4.74 0.92 -17.36
C ALA A 156 -5.34 1.98 -18.31
N GLU A 157 -5.60 1.64 -19.57
CA GLU A 157 -6.32 2.54 -20.50
C GLU A 157 -7.73 2.82 -20.00
N TRP A 158 -8.46 1.77 -19.61
CA TRP A 158 -9.81 1.90 -19.12
C TRP A 158 -9.90 2.80 -17.88
N PHE A 159 -8.98 2.65 -16.92
CA PHE A 159 -8.99 3.49 -15.71
C PHE A 159 -8.84 4.98 -15.98
N ARG A 160 -8.31 5.38 -17.15
CA ARG A 160 -8.27 6.81 -17.55
C ARG A 160 -9.66 7.40 -17.74
N THR A 161 -10.66 6.56 -17.96
CA THR A 161 -12.08 6.95 -18.13
C THR A 161 -12.82 7.10 -16.80
N LEU A 162 -12.19 6.70 -15.68
CA LEU A 162 -12.78 6.69 -14.34
C LEU A 162 -12.28 7.92 -13.57
N GLU A 163 -13.00 9.05 -13.65
CA GLU A 163 -12.61 10.31 -13.01
C GLU A 163 -13.23 10.57 -11.63
#